data_AF-A0A848W5R7-F1
#
_entry.id   AF-A0A848W5R7-F1
#
_cell.length_a   1.000
_cell.length_b   1.000
_cell.length_c   1.000
_cell.angle_alpha   90.00
_cell.angle_beta   90.00
_cell.angle_gamma   90.00
#
_symmetry.space_group_name_H-M   'P 1'
#
loop_
_entity.id
_entity.type
_entity.pdbx_description
1 polymer ?
#
loop_
_entity_poly.entity_id
_entity_poly.type
_entity_poly.pdbx_seq_one_letter_code
_entity_poly.pdbx_strand_id
1 'polypeptide(L)'
;MTAGLLSVFASVSPANAAPTLPITEFRHICQRATQQAEAGHALPEDLLTAISFAESGQWDAEEKAIIAWPWTVNNGGKGKFFPNKKAAIAFVRELQRKGERNIDVGCMQVNLNYHPDAFSSLEEAFDPKANARYAASFLGKLQKNHKSWSAAVQRYHSADPVRGGAYRERVLNFWNKKQRNSAEVYRQSVIIAYKQQRAERLRERNLQLMARTR
;
A
#
# COMPACT_ATOMS: atom_id res chain seq x y z
N MET A 1 41.54 27.36 54.88
CA MET A 1 40.40 26.48 54.54
C MET A 1 39.67 27.08 53.35
N THR A 2 39.90 26.59 52.13
CA THR A 2 39.12 26.98 50.94
C THR A 2 38.82 25.72 50.16
N ALA A 3 37.59 25.24 50.29
CA ALA A 3 37.07 24.08 49.58
C ALA A 3 36.69 24.49 48.14
N GLY A 4 37.31 23.85 47.15
CA GLY A 4 36.94 23.98 45.74
C GLY A 4 35.79 23.03 45.40
N LEU A 5 34.66 23.57 44.94
CA LEU A 5 33.58 22.80 44.33
C LEU A 5 33.96 22.41 42.89
N LEU A 6 34.10 21.12 42.61
CA LEU A 6 34.08 20.58 41.26
C LEU A 6 32.63 20.43 40.79
N SER A 7 32.21 21.22 39.80
CA SER A 7 30.98 20.97 39.05
C SER A 7 31.21 19.88 38.00
N VAL A 8 30.55 18.73 38.17
CA VAL A 8 30.49 17.68 37.17
C VAL A 8 29.39 18.02 36.17
N PHE A 9 29.75 18.33 34.93
CA PHE A 9 28.80 18.45 33.83
C PHE A 9 28.47 17.04 33.30
N ALA A 10 27.26 16.57 33.55
CA ALA A 10 26.72 15.36 32.91
C ALA A 10 26.34 15.69 31.46
N SER A 11 27.13 15.18 30.51
CA SER A 11 26.81 15.24 29.08
C SER A 11 25.64 14.30 28.76
N VAL A 12 24.46 14.86 28.50
CA VAL A 12 23.30 14.11 28.02
C VAL A 12 23.47 13.88 26.52
N SER A 13 23.74 12.64 26.13
CA SER A 13 23.76 12.24 24.72
C SER A 13 22.35 12.37 24.11
N PRO A 14 22.21 12.88 22.87
CA PRO A 14 20.93 12.92 22.21
C PRO A 14 20.47 11.49 21.89
N ALA A 15 19.27 11.12 22.32
CA ALA A 15 18.66 9.86 21.95
C ALA A 15 18.46 9.81 20.42
N ASN A 16 19.03 8.80 19.76
CA ASN A 16 18.80 8.55 18.34
C ASN A 16 17.31 8.32 18.08
N ALA A 17 16.63 9.32 17.51
CA ALA A 17 15.28 9.16 16.97
C ALA A 17 15.33 8.16 15.81
N ALA A 18 14.46 7.14 15.84
CA ALA A 18 14.31 6.22 14.72
C ALA A 18 13.91 6.99 13.45
N PRO A 19 14.42 6.61 12.26
CA PRO A 19 14.09 7.30 11.03
C PRO A 19 12.58 7.23 10.76
N THR A 20 11.91 8.38 10.87
CA THR A 20 10.53 8.56 10.41
C THR A 20 10.55 8.63 8.89
N LEU A 21 9.87 7.69 8.22
CA LEU A 21 9.66 7.77 6.78
C LEU A 21 9.01 9.13 6.43
N PRO A 22 9.41 9.78 5.31
CA PRO A 22 8.71 10.94 4.80
C PRO A 22 7.20 10.66 4.67
N ILE A 23 6.35 11.64 4.94
CA ILE A 23 4.88 11.46 4.91
C ILE A 23 4.41 10.90 3.56
N THR A 24 4.99 11.37 2.45
CA THR A 24 4.73 10.85 1.09
C THR A 24 5.10 9.38 0.95
N GLU A 25 6.26 8.97 1.48
CA GLU A 25 6.69 7.57 1.47
C GLU A 25 5.76 6.70 2.31
N PHE A 26 5.25 7.23 3.42
CA PHE A 26 4.34 6.54 4.29
C PHE A 26 2.95 6.32 3.63
N ARG A 27 2.40 7.33 2.94
CA ARG A 27 1.11 7.22 2.23
C ARG A 27 1.08 6.07 1.23
N HIS A 28 2.19 5.78 0.56
CA HIS A 28 2.25 4.74 -0.47
C HIS A 28 2.75 3.37 0.03
N ILE A 29 2.91 3.17 1.35
CA ILE A 29 3.46 1.90 1.87
C ILE A 29 2.61 0.68 1.50
N CYS A 30 1.28 0.80 1.56
CA CYS A 30 0.37 -0.27 1.14
C CYS A 30 0.46 -0.51 -0.37
N GLN A 31 0.44 0.55 -1.18
CA GLN A 31 0.55 0.43 -2.64
C GLN A 31 1.85 -0.23 -3.07
N ARG A 32 2.99 0.12 -2.46
CA ARG A 32 4.27 -0.53 -2.77
C ARG A 32 4.27 -1.99 -2.36
N ALA A 33 3.69 -2.31 -1.21
CA ALA A 33 3.58 -3.68 -0.74
C ALA A 33 2.70 -4.54 -1.67
N THR A 34 1.58 -4.01 -2.16
CA THR A 34 0.71 -4.71 -3.11
C THR A 34 1.39 -4.90 -4.45
N GLN A 35 2.03 -3.86 -5.02
CA GLN A 35 2.77 -3.98 -6.28
C GLN A 35 3.92 -5.00 -6.19
N GLN A 36 4.66 -5.02 -5.08
CA GLN A 36 5.69 -6.02 -4.85
C GLN A 36 5.11 -7.44 -4.76
N ALA A 37 3.97 -7.59 -4.07
CA ALA A 37 3.32 -8.89 -3.92
C ALA A 37 2.68 -9.39 -5.23
N GLU A 38 2.11 -8.50 -6.05
CA GLU A 38 1.60 -8.78 -7.39
C GLU A 38 2.70 -9.35 -8.27
N ALA A 39 3.86 -8.67 -8.36
CA ALA A 39 5.01 -9.14 -9.12
C ALA A 39 5.51 -10.51 -8.63
N GLY A 40 5.64 -10.69 -7.31
CA GLY A 40 6.12 -11.95 -6.72
C GLY A 40 5.19 -13.15 -6.92
N HIS A 41 3.91 -12.93 -7.21
CA HIS A 41 2.92 -13.99 -7.43
C HIS A 41 2.39 -14.03 -8.87
N ALA A 42 2.97 -13.26 -9.78
CA ALA A 42 2.51 -13.11 -11.16
C ALA A 42 1.00 -12.78 -11.26
N LEU A 43 0.52 -11.91 -10.38
CA LEU A 43 -0.84 -11.39 -10.45
C LEU A 43 -0.93 -10.26 -11.48
N PRO A 44 -2.12 -9.96 -12.01
CA PRO A 44 -2.32 -8.78 -12.83
C PRO A 44 -1.90 -7.51 -12.07
N GLU A 45 -1.21 -6.62 -12.79
CA GLU A 45 -0.78 -5.33 -12.26
C GLU A 45 -1.97 -4.52 -11.73
N ASP A 46 -1.75 -3.84 -10.60
CA ASP A 46 -2.70 -2.98 -9.89
C ASP A 46 -3.95 -3.69 -9.31
N LEU A 47 -4.06 -5.02 -9.41
CA LEU A 47 -5.23 -5.75 -8.89
C LEU A 47 -5.29 -5.77 -7.35
N LEU A 48 -4.21 -6.16 -6.66
CA LEU A 48 -4.15 -6.08 -5.19
C LEU A 48 -4.13 -4.63 -4.72
N THR A 49 -3.53 -3.73 -5.49
CA THR A 49 -3.59 -2.30 -5.21
C THR A 49 -5.04 -1.82 -5.18
N ALA A 50 -5.86 -2.20 -6.17
CA ALA A 50 -7.29 -1.89 -6.19
C ALA A 50 -8.07 -2.53 -5.03
N ILE A 51 -7.74 -3.78 -4.68
CA ILE A 51 -8.31 -4.45 -3.49
C ILE A 51 -7.99 -3.64 -2.23
N SER A 52 -6.73 -3.22 -2.03
CA SER A 52 -6.33 -2.45 -0.84
C SER A 52 -7.13 -1.15 -0.66
N PHE A 53 -7.53 -0.51 -1.76
CA PHE A 53 -8.40 0.68 -1.71
C PHE A 53 -9.83 0.36 -1.29
N ALA A 54 -10.36 -0.79 -1.69
CA ALA A 54 -11.68 -1.24 -1.24
C ALA A 54 -11.67 -1.68 0.23
N GLU A 55 -10.56 -2.22 0.70
CA GLU A 55 -10.40 -2.78 2.04
C GLU A 55 -10.06 -1.73 3.11
N SER A 56 -9.03 -0.92 2.86
CA SER A 56 -8.48 0.01 3.86
C SER A 56 -8.31 1.44 3.32
N GLY A 57 -8.98 1.75 2.21
CA GLY A 57 -8.89 3.05 1.56
C GLY A 57 -9.56 4.17 2.35
N GLN A 58 -8.84 5.29 2.50
CA GLN A 58 -9.39 6.57 2.94
C GLN A 58 -9.14 7.65 1.89
N TRP A 59 -10.05 8.62 1.81
CA TRP A 59 -9.83 9.81 1.00
C TRP A 59 -8.72 10.66 1.61
N ASP A 60 -7.65 10.85 0.85
CA ASP A 60 -6.58 11.79 1.15
C ASP A 60 -6.81 13.07 0.34
N ALA A 61 -6.98 14.19 1.04
CA ALA A 61 -7.31 15.48 0.42
C ALA A 61 -6.10 16.11 -0.32
N GLU A 62 -4.88 15.79 0.09
CA GLU A 62 -3.66 16.32 -0.51
C GLU A 62 -3.38 15.62 -1.83
N GLU A 63 -3.46 14.30 -1.86
CA GLU A 63 -3.30 13.48 -3.07
C GLU A 63 -4.57 13.46 -3.95
N LYS A 64 -5.70 13.95 -3.43
CA LYS A 64 -7.03 13.89 -4.08
C LYS A 64 -7.35 12.48 -4.56
N ALA A 65 -7.04 11.49 -3.73
CA ALA A 65 -7.08 10.08 -4.06
C ALA A 65 -7.51 9.22 -2.87
N ILE A 66 -7.95 8.00 -3.15
CA ILE A 66 -8.12 6.97 -2.13
C ILE A 66 -6.76 6.33 -1.86
N ILE A 67 -6.36 6.24 -0.60
CA ILE A 67 -5.11 5.65 -0.16
C ILE A 67 -5.39 4.59 0.90
N ALA A 68 -4.85 3.38 0.67
CA ALA A 68 -4.94 2.27 1.62
C ALA A 68 -4.08 2.54 2.86
N TRP A 69 -4.64 2.35 4.05
CA TRP A 69 -3.98 2.65 5.31
C TRP A 69 -3.48 1.38 6.02
N PRO A 70 -2.19 1.29 6.37
CA PRO A 70 -1.57 0.03 6.83
C PRO A 70 -1.98 -0.40 8.23
N TRP A 71 -2.49 0.53 9.04
CA TRP A 71 -2.87 0.28 10.44
C TRP A 71 -4.37 0.40 10.61
N THR A 72 -5.09 -0.26 9.73
CA THR A 72 -6.55 -0.34 9.73
C THR A 72 -6.98 -1.61 10.47
N VAL A 73 -7.97 -1.48 11.36
CA VAL A 73 -8.59 -2.60 12.08
C VAL A 73 -10.08 -2.55 11.89
N ASN A 74 -10.69 -3.62 11.42
CA ASN A 74 -12.13 -3.78 11.40
C ASN A 74 -12.55 -4.92 12.33
N ASN A 75 -13.64 -4.72 13.05
CA ASN A 75 -14.33 -5.75 13.79
C ASN A 75 -15.83 -5.45 13.67
N GLY A 76 -16.54 -6.23 12.85
CA GLY A 76 -18.00 -6.13 12.74
C GLY A 76 -18.55 -5.00 11.86
N GLY A 77 -17.73 -4.35 11.03
CA GLY A 77 -18.21 -3.59 9.86
C GLY A 77 -17.72 -2.16 9.70
N LYS A 78 -17.11 -1.54 10.73
CA LYS A 78 -16.48 -0.21 10.59
C LYS A 78 -14.98 -0.29 10.88
N GLY A 79 -14.19 -0.07 9.84
CA GLY A 79 -12.74 0.07 9.96
C GLY A 79 -12.36 1.29 10.81
N LYS A 80 -11.41 1.08 11.72
CA LYS A 80 -10.74 2.13 12.50
C LYS A 80 -9.31 2.27 12.00
N PHE A 81 -8.87 3.51 11.84
CA PHE A 81 -7.56 3.86 11.30
C PHE A 81 -6.66 4.41 12.40
N PHE A 82 -5.53 3.75 12.64
CA PHE A 82 -4.62 4.10 13.72
C PHE A 82 -3.40 4.86 13.22
N PRO A 83 -2.84 5.79 13.99
CA PRO A 83 -1.70 6.61 13.56
C PRO A 83 -0.38 5.84 13.48
N ASN A 84 -0.31 4.65 14.08
CA ASN A 84 0.88 3.81 14.06
C ASN A 84 0.55 2.33 14.35
N LYS A 85 1.50 1.47 14.01
CA LYS A 85 1.44 0.01 14.19
C LYS A 85 1.14 -0.38 15.64
N LYS A 86 1.80 0.26 16.60
CA LYS A 86 1.67 -0.04 18.04
C LYS A 86 0.24 0.20 18.53
N ALA A 87 -0.38 1.30 18.11
CA ALA A 87 -1.75 1.63 18.48
C ALA A 87 -2.77 0.63 17.90
N ALA A 88 -2.60 0.21 16.64
CA ALA A 88 -3.45 -0.81 16.04
C ALA A 88 -3.31 -2.17 16.75
N ILE A 89 -2.07 -2.60 17.05
CA ILE A 89 -1.82 -3.85 17.79
C ILE A 89 -2.46 -3.80 19.18
N ALA A 90 -2.28 -2.69 19.92
CA ALA A 90 -2.89 -2.52 21.24
C ALA A 90 -4.42 -2.65 21.17
N PHE A 91 -5.05 -2.06 20.13
CA PHE A 91 -6.48 -2.18 19.92
C PHE A 91 -6.93 -3.60 19.58
N VAL A 92 -6.18 -4.33 18.74
CA VAL A 92 -6.49 -5.75 18.45
C VAL A 92 -6.38 -6.61 19.71
N ARG A 93 -5.33 -6.41 20.53
CA ARG A 93 -5.18 -7.13 21.81
C ARG A 93 -6.34 -6.83 22.75
N GLU A 94 -6.83 -5.59 22.77
CA GLU A 94 -8.00 -5.21 23.55
C GLU A 94 -9.26 -5.97 23.12
N LEU A 95 -9.52 -6.04 21.81
CA LEU A 95 -10.64 -6.81 21.26
C LEU A 95 -10.51 -8.29 21.62
N GLN A 96 -9.32 -8.88 21.47
CA GLN A 96 -9.09 -10.28 21.81
C GLN A 96 -9.34 -10.59 23.29
N ARG A 97 -8.95 -9.69 24.22
CA ARG A 97 -9.26 -9.84 25.65
C ARG A 97 -10.77 -9.82 25.94
N LYS A 98 -11.55 -9.16 25.10
CA LYS A 98 -13.02 -9.14 25.17
C LYS A 98 -13.66 -10.37 24.53
N GLY A 99 -12.87 -11.30 24.02
CA GLY A 99 -13.36 -12.52 23.35
C GLY A 99 -13.69 -12.32 21.88
N GLU A 100 -13.43 -11.13 21.33
CA GLU A 100 -13.68 -10.84 19.91
C GLU A 100 -12.65 -11.56 19.02
N ARG A 101 -13.14 -12.27 18.00
CA ARG A 101 -12.30 -13.05 17.08
C ARG A 101 -12.34 -12.55 15.64
N ASN A 102 -13.50 -12.06 15.19
CA ASN A 102 -13.70 -11.63 13.81
C ASN A 102 -13.07 -10.24 13.58
N ILE A 103 -11.75 -10.21 13.37
CA ILE A 103 -10.95 -9.00 13.30
C ILE A 103 -10.15 -9.00 11.99
N ASP A 104 -10.36 -7.98 11.16
CA ASP A 104 -9.60 -7.74 9.94
C ASP A 104 -8.47 -6.74 10.18
N VAL A 105 -7.28 -7.00 9.62
CA VAL A 105 -6.09 -6.17 9.87
C VAL A 105 -5.31 -5.81 8.61
N GLY A 106 -4.74 -4.61 8.64
CA GLY A 106 -3.72 -4.17 7.68
C GLY A 106 -4.26 -3.62 6.37
N CYS A 107 -3.36 -3.41 5.42
CA CYS A 107 -3.65 -2.89 4.08
C CYS A 107 -4.74 -3.71 3.35
N MET A 108 -4.74 -5.02 3.56
CA MET A 108 -5.55 -5.99 2.83
C MET A 108 -6.72 -6.55 3.65
N GLN A 109 -6.90 -6.05 4.88
CA GLN A 109 -7.97 -6.48 5.80
C GLN A 109 -8.06 -8.02 5.91
N VAL A 110 -6.92 -8.67 6.17
CA VAL A 110 -6.88 -10.13 6.37
C VAL A 110 -7.52 -10.46 7.71
N ASN A 111 -8.53 -11.32 7.71
CA ASN A 111 -9.27 -11.70 8.90
C ASN A 111 -8.51 -12.73 9.74
N LEU A 112 -8.25 -12.41 11.01
CA LEU A 112 -7.49 -13.26 11.93
C LEU A 112 -8.22 -14.53 12.37
N ASN A 113 -9.56 -14.58 12.29
CA ASN A 113 -10.35 -15.77 12.63
C ASN A 113 -10.46 -16.74 11.46
N TYR A 114 -10.65 -16.24 10.24
CA TYR A 114 -10.73 -17.10 9.04
C TYR A 114 -9.35 -17.54 8.52
N HIS A 115 -8.29 -16.80 8.89
CA HIS A 115 -6.93 -17.07 8.47
C HIS A 115 -5.97 -17.13 9.69
N PRO A 116 -6.18 -18.07 10.63
CA PRO A 116 -5.44 -18.11 11.89
C PRO A 116 -3.93 -18.33 11.70
N ASP A 117 -3.54 -19.04 10.64
CA ASP A 117 -2.15 -19.36 10.31
C ASP A 117 -1.53 -18.37 9.31
N ALA A 118 -2.20 -17.25 9.03
CA ALA A 118 -1.68 -16.25 8.08
C ALA A 118 -0.40 -15.58 8.56
N PHE A 119 -0.27 -15.38 9.88
CA PHE A 119 0.79 -14.61 10.49
C PHE A 119 1.20 -15.24 11.82
N SER A 120 2.49 -15.21 12.13
CA SER A 120 3.07 -15.67 13.40
C SER A 120 2.80 -14.72 14.57
N SER A 121 2.47 -13.45 14.28
CA SER A 121 2.24 -12.40 15.27
C SER A 121 1.40 -11.26 14.71
N LEU A 122 0.87 -10.40 15.60
CA LEU A 122 0.20 -9.15 15.17
C LEU A 122 1.20 -8.17 14.54
N GLU A 123 2.45 -8.19 14.99
CA GLU A 123 3.55 -7.43 14.41
C GLU A 123 3.75 -7.81 12.93
N GLU A 124 3.69 -9.09 12.59
CA GLU A 124 3.71 -9.55 11.21
C GLU A 124 2.40 -9.22 10.46
N ALA A 125 1.25 -9.40 11.10
CA ALA A 125 -0.06 -9.13 10.48
C ALA A 125 -0.24 -7.66 10.04
N PHE A 126 0.34 -6.72 10.77
CA PHE A 126 0.39 -5.29 10.41
C PHE A 126 1.66 -4.89 9.62
N ASP A 127 2.55 -5.82 9.28
CA ASP A 127 3.61 -5.54 8.31
C ASP A 127 3.00 -5.47 6.90
N PRO A 128 3.07 -4.32 6.20
CA PRO A 128 2.41 -4.17 4.90
C PRO A 128 2.86 -5.22 3.88
N LYS A 129 4.15 -5.61 3.89
CA LYS A 129 4.68 -6.59 2.94
C LYS A 129 4.18 -7.99 3.25
N ALA A 130 4.21 -8.41 4.52
CA ALA A 130 3.68 -9.71 4.93
C ALA A 130 2.16 -9.81 4.67
N ASN A 131 1.41 -8.76 5.03
CA ASN A 131 -0.03 -8.66 4.82
C ASN A 131 -0.40 -8.76 3.32
N ALA A 132 0.29 -7.99 2.46
CA ALA A 132 0.09 -8.06 1.01
C ALA A 132 0.51 -9.40 0.40
N ARG A 133 1.61 -9.99 0.88
CA ARG A 133 2.08 -11.31 0.42
C ARG A 133 1.06 -12.41 0.73
N TYR A 134 0.48 -12.40 1.93
CA TYR A 134 -0.58 -13.34 2.29
C TYR A 134 -1.80 -13.19 1.38
N ALA A 135 -2.28 -11.95 1.21
CA ALA A 135 -3.42 -11.64 0.36
C ALA A 135 -3.18 -12.07 -1.10
N ALA A 136 -1.98 -11.88 -1.63
CA ALA A 136 -1.59 -12.31 -2.97
C ALA A 136 -1.69 -13.83 -3.14
N SER A 137 -1.13 -14.59 -2.19
CA SER A 137 -1.20 -16.06 -2.17
C SER A 137 -2.65 -16.53 -2.08
N PHE A 138 -3.46 -15.92 -1.22
CA PHE A 138 -4.88 -16.26 -1.08
C PHE A 138 -5.68 -15.97 -2.36
N LEU A 139 -5.50 -14.78 -2.95
CA LEU A 139 -6.17 -14.41 -4.20
C LEU A 139 -5.75 -15.33 -5.36
N GLY A 140 -4.47 -15.71 -5.43
CA GLY A 140 -3.97 -16.68 -6.41
C GLY A 140 -4.62 -18.05 -6.27
N LYS A 141 -4.83 -18.54 -5.03
CA LYS A 141 -5.59 -19.78 -4.78
C LYS A 141 -7.04 -19.67 -5.24
N LEU A 142 -7.70 -18.55 -4.96
CA LEU A 142 -9.07 -18.30 -5.42
C LEU A 142 -9.15 -18.28 -6.95
N GLN A 143 -8.19 -17.63 -7.63
CA GLN A 143 -8.13 -17.63 -9.08
C GLN A 143 -7.91 -19.03 -9.63
N LYS A 144 -7.02 -19.82 -9.03
CA LYS A 144 -6.78 -21.20 -9.46
C LYS A 144 -8.04 -22.06 -9.34
N ASN A 145 -8.84 -21.85 -8.30
CA ASN A 145 -10.07 -22.61 -8.03
C ASN A 145 -11.25 -22.18 -8.91
N HIS A 146 -11.33 -20.90 -9.27
CA HIS A 146 -12.49 -20.33 -9.99
C HIS A 146 -12.20 -19.91 -11.43
N LYS A 147 -10.94 -20.01 -11.87
CA LYS A 147 -10.47 -19.73 -13.23
C LYS A 147 -10.79 -18.33 -13.75
N SER A 148 -11.04 -17.38 -12.85
CA SER A 148 -11.42 -16.00 -13.19
C SER A 148 -10.97 -15.05 -12.09
N TRP A 149 -10.24 -14.00 -12.47
CA TRP A 149 -9.86 -12.92 -11.55
C TRP A 149 -11.08 -12.21 -10.96
N SER A 150 -12.10 -11.99 -11.79
CA SER A 150 -13.37 -11.40 -11.36
C SER A 150 -14.08 -12.25 -10.28
N ALA A 151 -14.10 -13.57 -10.47
CA ALA A 151 -14.65 -14.51 -9.48
C ALA A 151 -13.77 -14.63 -8.23
N ALA A 152 -12.45 -14.52 -8.37
CA ALA A 152 -11.50 -14.52 -7.26
C ALA A 152 -11.66 -13.28 -6.38
N VAL A 153 -11.76 -12.08 -6.97
CA VAL A 153 -12.03 -10.83 -6.27
C VAL A 153 -13.33 -10.88 -5.49
N GLN A 154 -14.41 -11.37 -6.10
CA GLN A 154 -15.69 -11.55 -5.41
C GLN A 154 -15.54 -12.39 -4.14
N ARG A 155 -14.85 -13.54 -4.27
CA ARG A 155 -14.66 -14.50 -3.17
C ARG A 155 -13.59 -14.11 -2.17
N TYR A 156 -12.71 -13.18 -2.51
CA TYR A 156 -11.76 -12.60 -1.57
C TYR A 156 -12.51 -12.00 -0.38
N HIS A 157 -13.61 -11.31 -0.66
CA HIS A 157 -14.43 -10.68 0.37
C HIS A 157 -15.55 -11.58 0.90
N SER A 158 -16.30 -12.27 0.03
CA SER A 158 -17.39 -13.14 0.48
C SER A 158 -17.81 -14.18 -0.57
N ALA A 159 -18.17 -15.37 -0.09
CA ALA A 159 -18.84 -16.38 -0.91
C ALA A 159 -20.32 -16.04 -1.19
N ASP A 160 -20.90 -15.12 -0.41
CA ASP A 160 -22.24 -14.59 -0.60
C ASP A 160 -22.35 -13.83 -1.94
N PRO A 161 -23.25 -14.22 -2.85
CA PRO A 161 -23.32 -13.62 -4.18
C PRO A 161 -23.61 -12.11 -4.18
N VAL A 162 -24.43 -11.64 -3.24
CA VAL A 162 -24.86 -10.24 -3.18
C VAL A 162 -23.71 -9.38 -2.64
N ARG A 163 -23.16 -9.74 -1.48
CA ARG A 163 -22.06 -9.00 -0.85
C ARG A 163 -20.79 -9.06 -1.68
N GLY A 164 -20.43 -10.26 -2.16
CA GLY A 164 -19.27 -10.44 -3.01
C GLY A 164 -19.41 -9.78 -4.38
N GLY A 165 -20.63 -9.75 -4.95
CA GLY A 165 -20.91 -9.06 -6.21
C GLY A 165 -20.70 -7.55 -6.11
N ALA A 166 -21.28 -6.92 -5.09
CA ALA A 166 -21.12 -5.49 -4.83
C ALA A 166 -19.64 -5.12 -4.54
N TYR A 167 -18.93 -5.97 -3.80
CA TYR A 167 -17.50 -5.80 -3.54
C TYR A 167 -16.68 -5.86 -4.83
N ARG A 168 -16.91 -6.87 -5.67
CA ARG A 168 -16.24 -7.04 -6.95
C ARG A 168 -16.39 -5.82 -7.85
N GLU A 169 -17.59 -5.28 -7.98
CA GLU A 169 -17.82 -4.06 -8.78
C GLU A 169 -16.99 -2.88 -8.28
N ARG A 170 -16.92 -2.69 -6.96
CA ARG A 170 -16.10 -1.64 -6.35
C ARG A 170 -14.61 -1.80 -6.68
N VAL A 171 -14.08 -3.02 -6.53
CA VAL A 171 -12.68 -3.31 -6.86
C VAL A 171 -12.40 -3.12 -8.35
N LEU A 172 -13.27 -3.61 -9.24
CA LEU A 172 -13.10 -3.44 -10.68
C LEU A 172 -13.11 -1.97 -11.10
N ASN A 173 -13.91 -1.12 -10.44
CA ASN A 173 -13.88 0.32 -10.67
C ASN A 173 -12.54 0.95 -10.28
N PHE A 174 -11.99 0.59 -9.12
CA PHE A 174 -10.65 1.03 -8.72
C PHE A 174 -9.58 0.53 -9.69
N TRP A 175 -9.65 -0.74 -10.08
CA TRP A 175 -8.67 -1.36 -10.95
C TRP A 175 -8.67 -0.75 -12.34
N ASN A 176 -9.85 -0.57 -12.95
CA ASN A 176 -9.99 0.10 -14.24
C ASN A 176 -9.49 1.56 -14.20
N LYS A 177 -9.76 2.28 -13.11
CA LYS A 177 -9.26 3.65 -12.92
C LYS A 177 -7.73 3.67 -12.82
N LYS A 178 -7.13 2.74 -12.08
CA LYS A 178 -5.66 2.64 -11.95
C LYS A 178 -5.02 2.29 -13.28
N GLN A 179 -5.52 1.30 -14.00
CA GLN A 179 -5.03 0.92 -15.33
C GLN A 179 -5.10 2.08 -16.34
N ARG A 180 -6.19 2.86 -16.33
CA ARG A 180 -6.30 4.07 -17.17
C ARG A 180 -5.26 5.12 -16.80
N ASN A 181 -5.05 5.36 -15.51
CA ASN A 181 -4.05 6.33 -15.05
C ASN A 181 -2.63 5.88 -15.42
N SER A 182 -2.30 4.60 -15.22
CA SER A 182 -1.01 4.02 -15.60
C SER A 182 -0.77 4.13 -17.12
N ALA A 183 -1.80 3.85 -17.92
CA ALA A 183 -1.75 4.02 -19.38
C ALA A 183 -1.55 5.49 -19.80
N GLU A 184 -2.20 6.44 -19.12
CA GLU A 184 -2.03 7.87 -19.40
C GLU A 184 -0.63 8.36 -19.03
N VAL A 185 -0.11 7.95 -17.86
CA VAL A 185 1.27 8.27 -17.44
C VAL A 185 2.27 7.74 -18.47
N TYR A 186 2.10 6.49 -18.91
CA TYR A 186 2.94 5.91 -19.95
C TYR A 186 2.81 6.66 -21.29
N ARG A 187 1.59 7.02 -21.70
CA ARG A 187 1.36 7.81 -22.92
C ARG A 187 2.11 9.14 -22.86
N GLN A 188 2.03 9.85 -21.73
CA GLN A 188 2.71 11.13 -21.56
C GLN A 188 4.23 10.97 -21.56
N SER A 189 4.78 9.94 -20.92
CA SER A 189 6.23 9.71 -20.93
C SER A 189 6.77 9.49 -22.35
N VAL A 190 6.05 8.75 -23.18
CA VAL A 190 6.40 8.54 -24.60
C VAL A 190 6.34 9.86 -25.38
N ILE A 191 5.30 10.68 -25.19
CA ILE A 191 5.17 11.99 -25.85
C ILE A 191 6.32 12.91 -25.46
N ILE A 192 6.69 12.95 -24.18
CA ILE A 192 7.79 13.77 -23.67
C ILE A 192 9.11 13.31 -24.28
N ALA A 193 9.40 12.01 -24.26
CA ALA A 193 10.62 11.45 -24.84
C ALA A 193 10.74 11.79 -26.34
N TYR A 194 9.66 11.65 -27.09
CA TYR A 194 9.62 12.02 -28.51
C TYR A 194 9.92 13.52 -28.73
N LYS A 195 9.29 14.40 -27.93
CA LYS A 195 9.51 15.86 -28.02
C LYS A 195 10.95 16.22 -27.72
N GLN A 196 11.56 15.60 -26.70
CA GLN A 196 12.96 15.80 -26.33
C GLN A 196 13.88 15.37 -27.47
N GLN A 197 13.69 14.17 -28.00
CA GLN A 197 14.50 13.65 -29.10
C GLN A 197 14.37 14.50 -30.38
N ARG A 198 13.16 15.01 -30.68
CA ARG A 198 12.94 15.92 -31.81
C ARG A 198 13.66 17.25 -31.61
N ALA A 199 13.63 17.81 -30.40
CA ALA A 199 14.31 19.06 -30.08
C ALA A 199 15.84 18.90 -30.20
N GLU A 200 16.39 17.78 -29.76
CA GLU A 200 17.80 17.44 -29.89
C GLU A 200 18.23 17.35 -31.36
N ARG A 201 17.51 16.58 -32.18
CA ARG A 201 17.77 16.51 -33.64
C ARG A 201 17.73 17.87 -34.33
N LEU A 202 16.80 18.74 -33.94
CA LEU A 202 16.72 20.10 -34.48
C LEU A 202 17.92 20.96 -34.06
N ARG A 203 18.37 20.85 -32.80
CA ARG A 203 19.57 21.54 -32.31
C ARG A 203 20.81 21.08 -33.08
N GLU A 204 21.01 19.77 -33.22
CA GLU A 204 22.13 19.19 -33.97
C GLU A 204 22.13 19.66 -35.43
N ARG A 205 20.97 19.61 -36.10
CA ARG A 205 20.83 20.09 -37.48
C ARG A 205 21.18 21.57 -37.61
N ASN A 206 20.72 22.40 -36.67
CA ASN A 206 21.03 23.84 -36.68
C ASN A 206 22.52 24.09 -36.47
N LEU A 207 23.18 23.37 -35.56
CA LEU A 207 24.62 23.45 -35.34
C LEU A 207 25.41 23.04 -36.59
N GLN A 208 25.00 21.97 -37.27
CA GLN A 208 25.61 21.53 -38.53
C GLN A 208 25.47 22.58 -39.64
N LEU A 209 24.30 23.22 -39.76
CA LEU A 209 24.09 24.29 -40.73
C LEU A 209 25.00 25.49 -40.46
N MET A 210 25.12 25.92 -39.19
CA MET A 210 26.00 27.03 -38.79
C MET A 210 27.48 26.72 -39.02
N ALA A 211 27.89 25.46 -38.92
CA ALA A 211 29.27 25.05 -39.20
C ALA A 211 29.61 25.05 -40.69
N ARG A 212 28.62 24.91 -41.58
CA ARG A 212 28.81 24.91 -43.05
C ARG A 212 28.82 26.30 -43.67
N THR A 213 28.32 27.31 -42.95
CA THR A 213 28.25 28.71 -43.41
C THR A 213 29.41 29.57 -42.89
N ARG A 214 30.39 28.97 -42.22
CA ARG A 214 31.68 29.59 -41.85
C ARG A 214 32.79 29.05 -42.74
#